data_AF-A0A0M9WFS8-F1
#
_entry.id   AF-A0A0M9WFS8-F1
#
_cell.length_a   1.000
_cell.length_b   1.000
_cell.length_c   1.000
_cell.angle_alpha   90.00
_cell.angle_beta   90.00
_cell.angle_gamma   90.00
#
_symmetry.space_group_name_H-M   'P 1'
#
loop_
_entity.id
_entity.type
_entity.pdbx_description
1 polymer ?
#
loop_
_entity_poly.entity_id
_entity_poly.type
_entity_poly.pdbx_seq_one_letter_code
_entity_poly.pdbx_strand_id
1 'polypeptide(L)'
;MVQSYLLLGFLTALCQPAHGLVFRDMLKQDVGGESLYVLHDVDDATSVRFGDQKIPGTRGWKFDTEGFNDDEAVITPLDSDKTLICEEGSKCKLDLEGTKHPYVITRVSDRPIFTFKDMVSNLYVSRTPDLYLELTEEPSDSIYFELEKLVGRKHVHLWSWLYTFADTKFPFR
;
A
#
# COMPACT_ATOMS: atom_id res chain seq x y z
N MET A 1 -49.61 -4.27 27.33
CA MET A 1 -48.38 -3.66 27.89
C MET A 1 -47.41 -4.80 28.16
N VAL A 2 -46.55 -5.15 27.19
CA VAL A 2 -45.32 -5.93 27.42
C VAL A 2 -44.31 -5.41 26.40
N GLN A 3 -43.14 -5.08 26.93
CA GLN A 3 -42.21 -4.10 26.43
C GLN A 3 -41.03 -4.85 25.81
N SER A 4 -40.95 -4.88 24.49
CA SER A 4 -39.95 -5.62 23.71
C SER A 4 -38.65 -4.81 23.55
N TYR A 5 -37.86 -4.69 24.61
CA TYR A 5 -36.49 -4.13 24.56
C TYR A 5 -35.44 -5.25 24.57
N LEU A 6 -35.41 -6.10 23.55
CA LEU A 6 -34.37 -7.13 23.40
C LEU A 6 -33.98 -7.34 21.92
N LEU A 7 -33.89 -6.28 21.12
CA LEU A 7 -33.51 -6.39 19.70
C LEU A 7 -32.59 -5.24 19.20
N LEU A 8 -31.87 -4.59 20.11
CA LEU A 8 -30.93 -3.50 19.74
C LEU A 8 -29.46 -3.79 20.09
N GLY A 9 -29.15 -4.84 20.85
CA GLY A 9 -27.76 -5.16 21.23
C GLY A 9 -26.98 -6.00 20.22
N PHE A 10 -27.65 -6.68 19.28
CA PHE A 10 -26.99 -7.61 18.34
C PHE A 10 -26.66 -6.97 16.98
N LEU A 11 -27.28 -5.83 16.64
CA LEU A 11 -27.06 -5.13 15.37
C LEU A 11 -25.85 -4.20 15.38
N THR A 12 -25.35 -3.78 16.55
CA THR A 12 -24.18 -2.89 16.64
C THR A 12 -22.85 -3.61 16.41
N ALA A 13 -22.79 -4.93 16.56
CA ALA A 13 -21.57 -5.71 16.28
C ALA A 13 -21.38 -6.02 14.79
N LEU A 14 -22.42 -5.89 13.96
CA LEU A 14 -22.33 -6.03 12.50
C LEU A 14 -22.09 -4.69 11.78
N CYS A 15 -22.12 -3.58 12.53
CA CYS A 15 -21.87 -2.22 12.03
C CYS A 15 -20.50 -1.68 12.45
N GLN A 16 -19.58 -2.54 12.88
CA GLN A 16 -18.18 -2.11 12.93
C GLN A 16 -17.68 -2.09 11.48
N PRO A 17 -17.36 -0.91 10.90
CA PRO A 17 -16.60 -0.90 9.66
C PRO A 17 -15.36 -1.74 9.93
N ALA A 18 -15.05 -2.66 9.00
CA ALA A 18 -13.92 -3.57 9.10
C ALA A 18 -12.71 -2.82 9.67
N HIS A 19 -12.16 -3.29 10.79
CA HIS A 19 -10.93 -2.72 11.34
C HIS A 19 -9.89 -2.76 10.22
N GLY A 20 -9.56 -1.60 9.66
CA GLY A 20 -8.69 -1.48 8.49
C GLY A 20 -7.38 -2.22 8.71
N LEU A 21 -6.94 -2.95 7.70
CA LEU A 21 -5.64 -3.58 7.70
C LEU A 21 -4.60 -2.50 7.44
N VAL A 22 -3.54 -2.52 8.25
CA VAL A 22 -2.38 -1.65 8.06
C VAL A 22 -1.16 -2.53 7.88
N PHE A 23 -0.52 -2.44 6.72
CA PHE A 23 0.74 -3.14 6.46
C PHE A 23 1.84 -2.16 6.06
N ARG A 24 3.09 -2.60 6.24
CA ARG A 24 4.28 -1.75 6.18
C ARG A 24 5.40 -2.47 5.45
N ASP A 25 5.65 -2.04 4.22
CA ASP A 25 6.59 -2.71 3.32
C ASP A 25 7.40 -1.69 2.52
N MET A 26 8.46 -2.16 1.87
CA MET A 26 9.22 -1.40 0.89
C MET A 26 8.62 -1.68 -0.50
N LEU A 27 8.55 -0.63 -1.33
CA LEU A 27 8.16 -0.74 -2.74
C LEU A 27 9.41 -0.94 -3.59
N LYS A 28 9.53 -2.07 -4.27
CA LYS A 28 10.72 -2.46 -5.03
C LYS A 28 10.38 -2.78 -6.49
N GLN A 29 11.30 -2.48 -7.39
CA GLN A 29 11.32 -2.97 -8.77
C GLN A 29 12.73 -3.34 -9.21
N ASP A 30 12.85 -4.40 -10.02
CA ASP A 30 14.11 -4.75 -10.69
C ASP A 30 14.17 -4.04 -12.05
N VAL A 31 15.15 -3.16 -12.23
CA VAL A 31 15.32 -2.30 -13.42
C VAL A 31 16.73 -2.49 -13.97
N GLY A 32 16.86 -2.99 -15.19
CA GLY A 32 18.18 -3.21 -15.81
C GLY A 32 19.08 -4.20 -15.04
N GLY A 33 18.49 -5.10 -14.24
CA GLY A 33 19.22 -6.04 -13.38
C GLY A 33 19.57 -5.50 -12.00
N GLU A 34 19.21 -4.25 -11.69
CA GLU A 34 19.39 -3.64 -10.37
C GLU A 34 18.07 -3.53 -9.63
N SER A 35 18.06 -3.89 -8.34
CA SER A 35 16.88 -3.70 -7.48
C SER A 35 16.83 -2.27 -6.95
N LEU A 36 15.82 -1.52 -7.39
CA LEU A 36 15.55 -0.15 -6.97
C LEU A 36 14.32 -0.08 -6.08
N TYR A 37 14.28 0.92 -5.21
CA TYR A 37 13.20 1.13 -4.25
C TYR A 37 12.54 2.48 -4.49
N VAL A 38 11.23 2.56 -4.30
CA VAL A 38 10.53 3.83 -4.29
C VAL A 38 10.88 4.56 -3.01
N LEU A 39 11.54 5.70 -3.17
CA LEU A 39 11.96 6.60 -2.11
C LEU A 39 11.09 7.85 -2.12
N HIS A 40 10.96 8.47 -0.96
CA HIS A 40 10.32 9.77 -0.78
C HIS A 40 11.31 10.79 -0.22
N ASP A 41 10.95 12.07 -0.30
CA ASP A 41 11.72 13.20 0.25
C ASP A 41 13.17 13.26 -0.26
N VAL A 42 13.41 12.85 -1.52
CA VAL A 42 14.77 12.70 -2.09
C VAL A 42 15.35 14.02 -2.58
N ASP A 43 14.63 14.70 -3.46
CA ASP A 43 15.06 15.97 -4.06
C ASP A 43 14.47 17.16 -3.28
N ASP A 44 13.21 17.02 -2.86
CA ASP A 44 12.48 17.93 -2.00
C ASP A 44 11.43 17.17 -1.16
N ALA A 45 10.78 17.87 -0.22
CA ALA A 45 9.82 17.32 0.74
C ALA A 45 8.53 16.73 0.13
N THR A 46 8.36 16.78 -1.19
CA THR A 46 7.22 16.21 -1.92
C THR A 46 7.64 15.19 -2.96
N SER A 47 8.93 15.10 -3.26
CA SER A 47 9.45 14.23 -4.32
C SER A 47 9.29 12.73 -4.01
N VAL A 48 8.90 11.96 -5.02
CA VAL A 48 8.81 10.50 -4.99
C VAL A 48 9.48 9.93 -6.24
N ARG A 49 10.46 9.05 -6.06
CA ARG A 49 11.25 8.47 -7.15
C ARG A 49 11.93 7.17 -6.75
N PHE A 50 12.27 6.36 -7.74
CA PHE A 50 13.15 5.22 -7.55
C PHE A 50 14.59 5.65 -7.29
N GLY A 51 15.25 4.90 -6.41
CA GLY A 51 16.66 5.08 -6.09
C GLY A 51 17.26 3.88 -5.38
N ASP A 52 18.54 4.00 -5.07
CA ASP A 52 19.26 3.02 -4.24
C ASP A 52 19.00 3.29 -2.74
N GLN A 53 19.22 2.28 -1.89
CA GLN A 53 18.88 2.34 -0.47
C GLN A 53 19.83 3.21 0.39
N LYS A 54 20.68 4.05 -0.20
CA LYS A 54 21.70 4.77 0.58
C LYS A 54 21.11 5.87 1.46
N ILE A 55 19.86 6.27 1.24
CA ILE A 55 19.16 7.30 2.00
C ILE A 55 18.46 6.64 3.21
N PRO A 56 18.91 6.90 4.46
CA PRO A 56 18.28 6.32 5.63
C PRO A 56 16.87 6.91 5.85
N GLY A 57 15.91 6.05 6.19
CA GLY A 57 14.55 6.48 6.57
C GLY A 57 13.55 6.48 5.43
N THR A 58 13.97 6.66 4.18
CA THR A 58 13.05 6.99 3.08
C THR A 58 12.46 5.80 2.30
N ARG A 59 12.58 4.58 2.83
CA ARG A 59 12.32 3.33 2.08
C ARG A 59 11.00 2.66 2.39
N GLY A 60 10.30 3.11 3.42
CA GLY A 60 9.19 2.38 3.99
C GLY A 60 7.86 3.08 3.72
N TRP A 61 6.88 2.27 3.33
CA TRP A 61 5.54 2.73 3.01
C TRP A 61 4.52 2.01 3.89
N LYS A 62 3.55 2.77 4.40
CA LYS A 62 2.34 2.32 5.08
C LYS A 62 1.22 2.25 4.04
N PHE A 63 0.51 1.14 4.06
CA PHE A 63 -0.72 0.95 3.30
C PHE A 63 -1.85 0.84 4.32
N ASP A 64 -2.75 1.80 4.29
CA ASP A 64 -3.80 1.98 5.29
C ASP A 64 -5.17 1.81 4.63
N THR A 65 -5.87 0.71 4.95
CA THR A 65 -7.21 0.40 4.40
C THR A 65 -8.35 0.91 5.29
N GLU A 66 -8.06 1.67 6.36
CA GLU A 66 -9.09 2.13 7.29
C GLU A 66 -10.11 3.05 6.61
N GLY A 67 -11.37 2.58 6.57
CA GLY A 67 -12.48 3.29 5.93
C GLY A 67 -12.62 3.02 4.44
N PHE A 68 -11.87 2.06 3.88
CA PHE A 68 -11.89 1.66 2.48
C PHE A 68 -12.19 0.16 2.33
N ASN A 69 -12.37 -0.31 1.09
CA ASN A 69 -12.47 -1.75 0.82
C ASN A 69 -11.16 -2.49 1.13
N ASP A 70 -11.20 -3.82 1.30
CA ASP A 70 -10.03 -4.63 1.69
C ASP A 70 -8.88 -4.56 0.67
N ASP A 71 -9.18 -4.22 -0.58
CA ASP A 71 -8.23 -4.04 -1.69
C ASP A 71 -7.89 -2.56 -1.96
N GLU A 72 -8.37 -1.63 -1.14
CA GLU A 72 -8.13 -0.20 -1.29
C GLU A 72 -7.28 0.31 -0.13
N ALA A 73 -6.23 1.08 -0.43
CA ALA A 73 -5.43 1.69 0.63
C ALA A 73 -4.92 3.08 0.27
N VAL A 74 -4.74 3.90 1.30
CA VAL A 74 -3.94 5.12 1.24
C VAL A 74 -2.48 4.74 1.46
N ILE A 75 -1.61 5.24 0.58
CA ILE A 75 -0.17 4.98 0.62
C ILE A 75 0.52 6.19 1.27
N THR A 76 1.27 5.96 2.35
CA THR A 76 1.91 7.01 3.17
C THR A 76 3.34 6.58 3.48
N PRO A 77 4.36 7.45 3.42
CA PRO A 77 5.66 7.17 4.02
C PRO A 77 5.55 6.78 5.50
N LEU A 78 6.46 5.95 6.01
CA LEU A 78 6.39 5.48 7.41
C LEU A 78 6.80 6.52 8.46
N ASP A 79 7.58 7.51 8.05
CA ASP A 79 8.13 8.58 8.89
C ASP A 79 7.41 9.92 8.67
N SER A 80 6.29 9.91 7.95
CA SER A 80 5.54 11.11 7.60
C SER A 80 4.03 10.86 7.61
N ASP A 81 3.26 11.94 7.77
CA ASP A 81 1.80 11.91 7.62
C ASP A 81 1.35 12.30 6.20
N LYS A 82 2.30 12.59 5.30
CA LYS A 82 2.03 12.94 3.91
C LYS A 82 1.54 11.73 3.12
N THR A 83 0.68 11.92 2.14
CA THR A 83 0.12 10.82 1.33
C THR A 83 0.68 10.85 -0.09
N LEU A 84 0.87 9.68 -0.71
CA LEU A 84 1.19 9.59 -2.12
C LEU A 84 -0.03 10.07 -2.92
N ILE A 85 0.19 11.02 -3.83
CA ILE A 85 -0.80 11.46 -4.80
C ILE A 85 -0.20 11.39 -6.19
N CYS A 86 -0.97 10.87 -7.13
CA CYS A 86 -0.63 10.78 -8.53
C CYS A 86 -1.73 11.46 -9.33
N GLU A 87 -1.35 12.40 -10.19
CA GLU A 87 -2.27 13.15 -11.04
C GLU A 87 -1.92 12.85 -12.51
N GLU A 88 -2.95 12.75 -13.36
CA GLU A 88 -2.74 12.47 -14.78
C GLU A 88 -1.88 13.56 -15.43
N GLY A 89 -0.90 13.14 -16.25
CA GLY A 89 0.04 14.04 -16.92
C GLY A 89 1.08 14.68 -16.00
N SER A 90 1.18 14.25 -14.74
CA SER A 90 2.16 14.75 -13.77
C SER A 90 2.88 13.61 -13.05
N LYS A 91 4.07 13.92 -12.52
CA LYS A 91 4.79 13.02 -11.63
C LYS A 91 4.04 12.89 -10.31
N CYS A 92 3.97 11.68 -9.77
CA CYS A 92 3.46 11.47 -8.43
C CYS A 92 4.33 12.21 -7.42
N LYS A 93 3.70 12.70 -6.36
CA LYS A 93 4.29 13.51 -5.30
C LYS A 93 3.67 13.14 -3.96
N LEU A 94 4.22 13.67 -2.88
CA LEU A 94 3.58 13.63 -1.58
C LEU A 94 2.69 14.87 -1.38
N ASP A 95 1.45 14.65 -0.97
CA ASP A 95 0.57 15.71 -0.50
C ASP A 95 0.92 16.06 0.95
N LEU A 96 1.29 17.32 1.16
CA LEU A 96 1.64 17.87 2.47
C LEU A 96 0.42 18.06 3.37
N GLU A 97 -0.78 18.17 2.78
CA GLU A 97 -2.03 18.30 3.53
C GLU A 97 -2.54 16.94 4.04
N GLY A 98 -1.95 15.83 3.59
CA GLY A 98 -2.31 14.47 4.00
C GLY A 98 -3.68 14.06 3.50
N THR A 99 -4.13 14.60 2.36
CA THR A 99 -5.40 14.23 1.74
C THR A 99 -5.38 12.75 1.43
N LYS A 100 -6.41 12.02 1.88
CA LYS A 100 -6.52 10.59 1.63
C LYS A 100 -6.82 10.35 0.15
N HIS A 101 -5.84 9.80 -0.56
CA HIS A 101 -5.94 9.45 -1.97
C HIS A 101 -5.81 7.92 -2.10
N PRO A 102 -6.93 7.17 -2.19
CA PRO A 102 -6.89 5.71 -2.17
C PRO A 102 -6.51 5.11 -3.53
N TYR A 103 -5.81 3.99 -3.47
CA TYR A 103 -5.43 3.17 -4.63
C TYR A 103 -5.98 1.76 -4.46
N VAL A 104 -6.42 1.15 -5.56
CA VAL A 104 -6.72 -0.27 -5.61
C VAL A 104 -5.41 -1.05 -5.71
N ILE A 105 -5.21 -2.00 -4.79
CA ILE A 105 -4.01 -2.81 -4.64
C ILE A 105 -4.34 -4.24 -5.07
N THR A 106 -3.79 -4.66 -6.21
CA THR A 106 -4.05 -6.00 -6.75
C THR A 106 -2.78 -6.84 -6.72
N ARG A 107 -2.84 -8.00 -6.05
CA ARG A 107 -1.78 -9.01 -6.14
C ARG A 107 -1.91 -9.77 -7.46
N VAL A 108 -0.83 -9.83 -8.24
CA VAL A 108 -0.85 -10.45 -9.59
C VAL A 108 -0.15 -11.80 -9.68
N SER A 109 0.50 -12.24 -8.60
CA SER A 109 1.31 -13.46 -8.59
C SER A 109 1.33 -14.12 -7.20
N ASP A 110 1.77 -15.38 -7.13
CA ASP A 110 2.11 -16.05 -5.87
C ASP A 110 3.32 -15.40 -5.16
N ARG A 111 4.14 -14.65 -5.89
CA ARG A 111 5.14 -13.74 -5.30
C ARG A 111 4.45 -12.46 -4.78
N PRO A 112 5.07 -11.68 -3.87
CA PRO A 112 4.48 -10.44 -3.37
C PRO A 112 4.59 -9.32 -4.43
N ILE A 113 4.07 -9.56 -5.64
CA ILE A 113 4.05 -8.62 -6.75
C ILE A 113 2.64 -8.04 -6.86
N PHE A 114 2.56 -6.72 -6.89
CA PHE A 114 1.33 -5.95 -6.84
C PHE A 114 1.29 -4.89 -7.93
N THR A 115 0.09 -4.50 -8.32
CA THR A 115 -0.17 -3.28 -9.09
C THR A 115 -0.96 -2.31 -8.23
N PHE A 116 -0.78 -1.01 -8.49
CA PHE A 116 -1.52 0.06 -7.85
C PHE A 116 -2.31 0.81 -8.91
N LYS A 117 -3.61 0.95 -8.70
CA LYS A 117 -4.49 1.63 -9.62
C LYS A 117 -5.16 2.80 -8.92
N ASP A 118 -5.00 3.98 -9.48
CA ASP A 118 -5.66 5.18 -8.98
C ASP A 118 -7.19 5.04 -9.09
N MET A 119 -7.91 5.30 -8.01
CA MET A 119 -9.37 5.16 -8.00
C MET A 119 -10.10 6.23 -8.80
N VAL A 120 -9.51 7.42 -8.95
CA VAL A 120 -10.17 8.56 -9.60
C VAL A 120 -10.07 8.45 -11.13
N SER A 121 -8.86 8.27 -11.63
CA SER A 121 -8.56 8.17 -13.07
C SER A 121 -8.64 6.75 -13.62
N ASN A 122 -8.63 5.73 -12.75
CA ASN A 122 -8.56 4.33 -13.14
C ASN A 122 -7.30 4.01 -13.96
N LEU A 123 -6.19 4.71 -13.68
CA LEU A 123 -4.87 4.52 -14.29
C LEU A 123 -3.92 3.78 -13.35
N TYR A 124 -2.94 3.08 -13.91
CA TYR A 124 -1.91 2.41 -13.14
C TYR A 124 -0.82 3.37 -12.70
N VAL A 125 -0.36 3.23 -11.47
CA VAL A 125 0.91 3.83 -11.05
C VAL A 125 2.04 3.09 -11.76
N SER A 126 2.93 3.83 -12.41
CA SER A 126 3.97 3.31 -13.28
C SER A 126 5.29 4.02 -13.05
N ARG A 127 6.38 3.27 -13.15
CA ARG A 127 7.73 3.84 -13.22
C ARG A 127 8.03 4.42 -14.59
N THR A 128 8.56 5.64 -14.62
CA THR A 128 9.05 6.30 -15.83
C THR A 128 10.52 5.96 -16.13
N PRO A 129 11.01 6.21 -17.37
CA PRO A 129 12.42 6.04 -17.71
C PRO A 129 13.37 6.90 -16.87
N ASP A 130 12.94 8.08 -16.42
CA ASP A 130 13.69 8.96 -15.52
C ASP A 130 13.53 8.61 -14.03
N LEU A 131 12.99 7.41 -13.74
CA LEU A 131 12.85 6.83 -12.40
C LEU A 131 11.83 7.50 -11.49
N TYR A 132 10.94 8.34 -12.00
CA TYR A 132 9.80 8.86 -11.25
C TYR A 132 8.61 7.90 -11.33
N LEU A 133 7.56 8.24 -10.58
CA LEU A 133 6.25 7.62 -10.72
C LEU A 133 5.31 8.53 -11.50
N GLU A 134 4.49 7.96 -12.36
CA GLU A 134 3.40 8.64 -13.08
C GLU A 134 2.20 7.70 -13.24
N LEU A 135 1.08 8.23 -13.71
CA LEU A 135 -0.08 7.44 -14.10
C LEU A 135 0.00 7.04 -15.57
N THR A 136 -0.38 5.80 -15.88
CA THR A 136 -0.46 5.29 -17.26
C THR A 136 -1.67 4.39 -17.48
N GLU A 137 -2.18 4.41 -18.70
CA GLU A 137 -3.17 3.44 -19.20
C GLU A 137 -2.50 2.13 -19.64
N GLU A 138 -1.22 2.19 -20.03
CA GLU A 138 -0.54 1.09 -20.70
C GLU A 138 0.04 0.09 -19.70
N PRO A 139 -0.44 -1.17 -19.69
CA PRO A 139 0.16 -2.21 -18.87
C PRO A 139 1.52 -2.58 -19.45
N SER A 140 2.58 -2.29 -18.70
CA SER A 140 3.95 -2.68 -19.02
C SER A 140 4.68 -3.20 -17.78
N ASP A 141 5.93 -3.64 -17.89
CA ASP A 141 6.69 -4.12 -16.73
C ASP A 141 6.85 -3.06 -15.62
N SER A 142 6.67 -1.78 -15.95
CA SER A 142 6.80 -0.64 -15.02
C SER A 142 5.68 -0.52 -13.98
N ILE A 143 4.57 -1.24 -14.12
CA ILE A 143 3.42 -1.16 -13.19
C ILE A 143 3.46 -2.20 -12.07
N TYR A 144 4.41 -3.15 -12.14
CA TYR A 144 4.50 -4.26 -11.19
C TYR A 144 5.52 -3.95 -10.11
N PHE A 145 5.08 -3.91 -8.86
CA PHE A 145 5.90 -3.59 -7.71
C PHE A 145 6.00 -4.79 -6.80
N GLU A 146 7.21 -5.13 -6.37
CA GLU A 146 7.43 -6.10 -5.31
C GLU A 146 7.28 -5.40 -3.95
N LEU A 147 6.41 -5.94 -3.09
CA LEU A 147 6.33 -5.53 -1.69
C LEU A 147 7.28 -6.38 -0.86
N GLU A 148 8.38 -5.76 -0.44
CA GLU A 148 9.39 -6.39 0.40
C GLU A 148 9.21 -6.00 1.86
N LYS A 149 9.13 -7.00 2.75
CA LYS A 149 9.02 -6.76 4.19
C LYS A 149 10.19 -5.94 4.72
N LEU A 150 9.89 -4.96 5.57
CA LEU A 150 10.92 -4.20 6.28
C LEU A 150 11.72 -5.11 7.20
N VAL A 151 12.97 -5.40 6.85
CA VAL A 151 13.88 -6.16 7.71
C VAL A 151 14.46 -5.21 8.77
N GLY A 152 13.89 -5.26 9.98
CA GLY A 152 14.35 -4.55 11.16
C GLY A 152 14.83 -5.51 12.25
N ARG A 153 16.01 -5.22 12.84
CA ARG A 153 16.61 -5.88 14.02
C ARG A 153 15.56 -6.33 15.04
N LYS A 154 15.77 -7.54 15.58
CA LYS A 154 15.06 -8.13 16.73
C LYS A 154 14.62 -7.06 17.75
N HIS A 155 13.37 -6.61 17.67
CA HIS A 155 12.60 -6.34 18.86
C HIS A 155 11.86 -7.64 19.21
N VAL A 156 12.36 -8.24 20.27
CA VAL A 156 11.90 -9.48 20.87
C VAL A 156 10.47 -9.29 21.38
N HIS A 157 9.49 -9.85 20.67
CA HIS A 157 8.56 -10.91 21.12
C HIS A 157 7.25 -10.90 20.29
N LEU A 158 6.80 -12.11 19.95
CA LEU A 158 5.43 -12.48 19.53
C LEU A 158 4.98 -12.13 18.10
N TRP A 159 5.69 -12.61 17.07
CA TRP A 159 5.12 -12.69 15.70
C TRP A 159 5.31 -14.08 15.05
N SER A 160 5.26 -15.14 15.86
CA SER A 160 5.28 -16.53 15.36
C SER A 160 3.89 -17.07 14.95
N TRP A 161 2.83 -16.26 14.96
CA TRP A 161 1.45 -16.75 14.81
C TRP A 161 0.75 -16.39 13.49
N LEU A 162 1.31 -15.53 12.63
CA LEU A 162 0.65 -15.10 11.38
C LEU A 162 1.15 -15.79 10.10
N TYR A 163 2.19 -16.64 10.18
CA TYR A 163 2.56 -17.51 9.06
C TYR A 163 1.66 -18.75 8.92
N THR A 164 0.70 -18.96 9.82
CA THR A 164 -0.18 -20.15 9.83
C THR A 164 -1.53 -19.93 9.13
N PHE A 165 -1.89 -18.71 8.72
CA PHE A 165 -3.19 -18.47 8.06
C PHE A 165 -3.16 -18.59 6.53
N ALA A 166 -1.98 -18.65 5.90
CA ALA A 166 -1.86 -18.85 4.45
C ALA A 166 -1.76 -20.32 4.02
N ASP A 167 -1.78 -21.28 4.96
CA ASP A 167 -1.58 -22.72 4.69
C ASP A 167 -2.82 -23.58 5.02
N THR A 168 -3.99 -22.95 5.20
CA THR A 168 -5.25 -23.69 5.22
C THR A 168 -5.79 -23.83 3.80
N LYS A 169 -5.41 -24.97 3.20
CA LYS A 169 -6.20 -25.65 2.17
C LYS A 169 -7.69 -25.49 2.51
N PHE A 170 -8.44 -24.80 1.67
CA PHE A 170 -9.89 -24.97 1.57
C PHE A 170 -10.15 -26.25 0.76
N PRO A 171 -10.69 -27.33 1.34
CA PRO A 171 -11.33 -28.37 0.55
C PRO A 171 -12.78 -27.94 0.30
N PHE A 172 -13.09 -27.60 -0.95
CA PHE A 172 -14.47 -27.65 -1.46
C PHE A 172 -14.49 -28.38 -2.81
N ARG A 173 -14.36 -29.71 -2.75
CA ARG A 173 -15.36 -30.66 -3.27
C ARG A 173 -15.01 -32.07 -2.85
#